data_AF-A0A350XEQ5-F1
#
_entry.id   AF-A0A350XEQ5-F1
#
_cell.length_a   1.000
_cell.length_b   1.000
_cell.length_c   1.000
_cell.angle_alpha   90.00
_cell.angle_beta   90.00
_cell.angle_gamma   90.00
#
_symmetry.space_group_name_H-M   'P 1'
#
loop_
_entity.id
_entity.type
_entity.pdbx_description
1 polymer ?
#
loop_
_entity_poly.entity_id
_entity_poly.type
_entity_poly.pdbx_seq_one_letter_code
_entity_poly.pdbx_strand_id
1 'polypeptide(L)'
;MKINTTVLSIQPLEGTNQFIVLMSIGTEREQFTFTIEQPNQEAFVVVGGDIRFGKFFRFNQHIAIEVSKLVGEIYQGKSVEFPADVGDFGTPEEAIAQQNPWQKQPENVA
;
A
#
# COMPACT_ATOMS: atom_id res chain seq x y z
N MET A 1 18.38 -6.87 -0.14
CA MET A 1 18.32 -6.36 1.26
C MET A 1 16.93 -5.80 1.41
N LYS A 2 16.14 -6.35 2.33
CA LYS A 2 14.74 -5.95 2.49
C LYS A 2 14.67 -4.65 3.28
N ILE A 3 13.96 -3.67 2.73
CA ILE A 3 13.81 -2.34 3.33
C ILE A 3 12.43 -2.30 3.98
N ASN A 4 12.40 -2.27 5.31
CA ASN A 4 11.14 -2.19 6.05
C ASN A 4 10.37 -0.93 5.66
N THR A 5 9.08 -1.09 5.37
CA THR A 5 8.19 -0.01 4.95
C THR A 5 7.01 0.13 5.91
N THR A 6 6.80 1.34 6.42
CA THR A 6 5.74 1.65 7.38
C THR A 6 4.94 2.86 6.94
N VAL A 7 3.65 2.89 7.26
CA VAL A 7 2.82 4.09 7.19
C VAL A 7 2.90 4.80 8.54
N LEU A 8 3.31 6.06 8.52
CA LEU A 8 3.47 6.89 9.72
C LEU A 8 2.21 7.67 10.06
N SER A 9 1.48 8.12 9.04
CA SER A 9 0.19 8.80 9.22
C SER A 9 -0.62 8.80 7.93
N ILE A 10 -1.93 8.90 8.08
CA ILE A 10 -2.89 9.14 7.01
C ILE A 10 -3.77 10.30 7.47
N GLN A 11 -3.84 11.37 6.68
CA GLN A 11 -4.61 12.56 7.01
C GLN A 11 -5.57 12.90 5.87
N PRO A 12 -6.86 13.14 6.15
CA PRO A 12 -7.79 13.62 5.14
C PRO A 12 -7.41 15.05 4.72
N LEU A 13 -7.54 15.35 3.44
CA LEU A 13 -7.48 16.72 2.94
C LEU A 13 -8.88 17.31 2.98
N GLU A 14 -9.11 18.24 3.92
CA GLU A 14 -10.44 18.79 4.19
C GLU A 14 -11.15 19.32 2.93
N GLY A 15 -12.44 19.01 2.82
CA GLY A 15 -13.27 19.43 1.68
C GLY A 15 -13.02 18.63 0.39
N THR A 16 -12.24 17.55 0.45
CA THR A 16 -11.95 16.69 -0.71
C THR A 16 -12.11 15.21 -0.35
N ASN A 17 -12.09 14.34 -1.36
CA ASN A 17 -12.00 12.88 -1.19
C ASN A 17 -10.55 12.39 -1.19
N GLN A 18 -9.59 13.24 -0.82
CA GLN A 18 -8.17 12.92 -0.87
C GLN A 18 -7.58 12.72 0.53
N PHE A 19 -6.53 11.90 0.57
CA PHE A 19 -5.78 11.57 1.77
C PHE A 19 -4.29 11.75 1.50
N ILE A 20 -3.61 12.38 2.44
CA ILE A 20 -2.15 12.47 2.47
C ILE A 20 -1.63 11.31 3.31
N VAL A 21 -0.81 10.47 2.70
CA VAL A 21 -0.20 9.31 3.33
C VAL A 21 1.29 9.55 3.48
N LEU A 22 1.78 9.57 4.71
CA LEU A 22 3.20 9.69 5.02
C LEU A 22 3.76 8.29 5.33
N MET A 23 4.84 7.91 4.66
CA MET A 23 5.47 6.61 4.77
C MET A 23 6.95 6.74 5.13
N SER A 24 7.47 5.76 5.86
CA SER A 24 8.91 5.52 6.03
C SER A 24 9.31 4.32 5.20
N ILE A 25 10.32 4.45 4.35
CA ILE A 25 10.85 3.39 3.49
C ILE A 25 12.34 3.27 3.84
N GLY A 26 12.64 2.36 4.77
CA GLY A 26 13.96 2.31 5.40
C GLY A 26 14.23 3.60 6.17
N THR A 27 15.24 4.35 5.74
CA THR A 27 15.62 5.63 6.34
C THR A 27 14.97 6.84 5.68
N GLU A 28 14.30 6.65 4.53
CA GLU A 28 13.69 7.73 3.75
C GLU A 28 12.23 7.94 4.14
N ARG A 29 11.75 9.17 4.00
CA ARG A 29 10.33 9.52 4.19
C ARG A 29 9.72 9.96 2.88
N GLU A 30 8.57 9.38 2.56
CA GLU A 30 7.85 9.66 1.33
C GLU A 30 6.39 10.03 1.62
N GLN A 31 5.85 10.98 0.86
CA GLN A 31 4.47 11.42 1.00
C GLN A 31 3.70 11.19 -0.30
N PHE A 32 2.59 10.47 -0.24
CA PHE A 32 1.75 10.21 -1.40
C PHE A 32 0.34 10.76 -1.19
N THR A 33 -0.32 11.10 -2.29
CA THR A 33 -1.73 11.46 -2.27
C THR A 33 -2.56 10.27 -2.74
N PHE A 34 -3.61 9.97 -1.99
CA PHE A 34 -4.62 8.98 -2.32
C PHE A 34 -5.95 9.66 -2.59
N THR A 35 -6.71 9.13 -3.53
CA THR A 35 -8.08 9.56 -3.84
C THR A 35 -9.03 8.42 -3.58
N ILE A 36 -10.15 8.75 -2.95
CA ILE A 36 -11.30 7.88 -2.78
C ILE A 36 -12.35 8.22 -3.84
N GLU A 37 -12.70 7.24 -4.67
CA GLU A 37 -13.79 7.37 -5.64
C GLU A 37 -14.94 6.44 -5.25
N GLN A 38 -16.16 6.97 -5.26
CA GLN A 38 -17.40 6.20 -5.11
C GLN A 38 -18.16 6.26 -6.43
N PRO A 39 -18.15 5.18 -7.23
CA PRO A 39 -18.97 5.12 -8.43
C PRO A 39 -20.45 5.23 -8.05
N ASN A 40 -21.19 6.15 -8.67
CA ASN A 40 -22.60 6.45 -8.37
C ASN A 40 -23.55 5.23 -8.44
N GLN A 41 -23.13 4.11 -9.00
CA GLN A 41 -23.97 2.95 -9.28
C GLN A 41 -23.56 1.68 -8.53
N GLU A 42 -22.49 1.72 -7.73
CA GLU A 42 -21.99 0.51 -7.07
C GLU A 42 -21.69 0.72 -5.58
N ALA A 43 -21.82 -0.36 -4.80
CA ALA A 43 -21.65 -0.35 -3.36
C ALA A 43 -20.17 -0.47 -2.90
N PHE A 44 -19.22 -0.26 -3.81
CA PHE A 44 -17.78 -0.38 -3.51
C PHE A 44 -17.09 0.97 -3.64
N VAL A 45 -15.96 1.08 -2.94
CA VAL A 45 -15.10 2.26 -2.93
C VAL A 45 -13.80 1.91 -3.64
N VAL A 46 -13.34 2.79 -4.53
CA VAL A 46 -12.01 2.69 -5.15
C VAL A 46 -11.05 3.54 -4.35
N VAL A 47 -9.95 2.93 -3.92
CA VAL A 47 -8.84 3.62 -3.25
C VAL A 47 -7.65 3.63 -4.21
N GLY A 48 -7.26 4.81 -4.69
CA GLY A 48 -6.20 4.96 -5.67
C GLY A 48 -5.10 5.91 -5.19
N GLY A 49 -3.86 5.44 -5.18
CA GLY A 49 -2.69 6.31 -5.01
C GLY A 49 -2.39 7.11 -6.28
N ASP A 50 -1.69 8.23 -6.13
CA ASP A 50 -1.24 9.05 -7.25
C ASP A 50 -0.29 8.31 -8.21
N ILE A 51 0.00 8.93 -9.36
CA ILE A 51 0.89 8.35 -10.38
C ILE A 51 2.29 8.07 -9.81
N ARG A 52 2.76 8.87 -8.84
CA ARG A 52 4.07 8.72 -8.21
C ARG A 52 4.09 7.46 -7.36
N PHE A 53 3.05 7.23 -6.57
CA PHE A 53 2.84 6.02 -5.78
C PHE A 53 2.80 4.76 -6.65
N GLY A 54 1.98 4.77 -7.71
CA GLY A 54 1.88 3.63 -8.63
C GLY A 54 3.19 3.29 -9.34
N LYS A 55 3.99 4.31 -9.70
CA LYS A 55 5.34 4.10 -10.26
C LYS A 55 6.31 3.57 -9.21
N PHE A 56 6.27 4.10 -7.99
CA PHE A 56 7.18 3.73 -6.91
C PHE A 56 6.98 2.27 -6.47
N PHE A 57 5.72 1.85 -6.29
CA PHE A 57 5.37 0.50 -5.84
C PHE A 57 5.00 -0.46 -6.99
N ARG A 58 5.37 -0.13 -8.24
CA ARG A 58 5.02 -0.92 -9.44
C ARG A 58 5.30 -2.41 -9.28
N PHE A 59 6.45 -2.76 -8.70
CA PHE A 59 6.86 -4.15 -8.47
C PHE A 59 6.50 -4.64 -7.06
N ASN A 60 6.42 -3.73 -6.08
CA ASN A 60 6.08 -4.03 -4.69
C ASN A 60 4.57 -3.87 -4.42
N GLN A 61 3.74 -4.55 -5.24
CA GLN A 61 2.28 -4.36 -5.20
C GLN A 61 1.64 -4.81 -3.88
N HIS A 62 2.28 -5.71 -3.13
CA HIS A 62 1.80 -6.10 -1.80
C HIS A 62 1.73 -4.90 -0.86
N ILE A 63 2.74 -4.02 -0.89
CA ILE A 63 2.75 -2.78 -0.11
C ILE A 63 1.62 -1.86 -0.60
N ALA A 64 1.46 -1.74 -1.92
CA ALA A 64 0.41 -0.90 -2.50
C ALA A 64 -0.99 -1.32 -2.03
N ILE A 65 -1.25 -2.62 -1.95
CA ILE A 65 -2.53 -3.19 -1.49
C ILE A 65 -2.74 -2.88 0.00
N GLU A 66 -1.74 -3.12 0.85
CA GLU A 66 -1.88 -2.88 2.29
C GLU A 66 -2.09 -1.39 2.61
N VAL A 67 -1.37 -0.49 1.94
CA VAL A 67 -1.57 0.96 2.12
C VAL A 67 -2.98 1.38 1.69
N SER A 68 -3.45 0.92 0.53
CA SER A 68 -4.81 1.21 0.05
C SER A 68 -5.88 0.70 1.02
N LYS A 69 -5.65 -0.47 1.63
CA LYS A 69 -6.55 -1.01 2.66
C LYS A 69 -6.61 -0.10 3.89
N LEU A 70 -5.47 0.36 4.41
CA LEU A 70 -5.43 1.27 5.57
C LEU A 70 -6.15 2.60 5.28
N VAL A 71 -5.96 3.16 4.09
CA VAL A 71 -6.67 4.38 3.67
C VAL A 71 -8.19 4.12 3.60
N GLY A 72 -8.60 2.98 3.04
CA GLY A 72 -10.00 2.57 3.00
C GLY A 72 -10.62 2.36 4.39
N GLU A 73 -9.87 1.80 5.34
CA GLU A 73 -10.31 1.61 6.72
C GLU A 73 -10.55 2.95 7.42
N ILE A 74 -9.63 3.91 7.27
CA ILE A 74 -9.79 5.28 7.81
C ILE A 74 -10.97 5.99 7.17
N TYR A 75 -11.13 5.87 5.85
CA TYR A 75 -12.28 6.43 5.15
C TYR A 75 -13.61 5.88 5.69
N GLN A 76 -13.65 4.61 6.07
CA GLN A 76 -14.81 3.96 6.70
C GLN A 76 -14.99 4.31 8.20
N GLY A 77 -14.15 5.19 8.75
CA GLY A 77 -14.20 5.59 10.16
C GLY A 77 -13.62 4.56 11.14
N LYS A 78 -12.85 3.57 10.64
CA LYS A 78 -12.15 2.62 11.51
C LYS A 78 -10.90 3.27 12.09
N SER A 79 -10.56 2.86 13.31
CA SER A 79 -9.30 3.24 13.95
C SER A 79 -8.16 2.39 13.38
N VAL A 80 -7.07 3.04 13.00
CA VAL A 80 -5.81 2.42 12.57
C VAL A 80 -4.72 2.92 13.50
N GLU A 81 -3.90 2.00 14.01
CA GLU A 81 -2.74 2.33 14.84
C GLU A 81 -1.54 2.69 13.96
N PHE A 82 -0.76 3.69 14.39
CA PHE A 82 0.44 4.13 13.70
C PHE A 82 1.67 4.11 14.63
N PRO A 83 2.88 3.81 14.11
CA PRO A 83 3.17 3.44 12.73
C PRO A 83 2.66 2.03 12.37
N ALA A 84 2.15 1.85 11.15
CA ALA A 84 1.65 0.57 10.66
C ALA A 84 2.66 -0.06 9.70
N ASP A 85 3.06 -1.31 9.96
CA ASP A 85 3.91 -2.08 9.05
C ASP A 85 3.10 -2.51 7.81
N VAL A 86 3.64 -2.25 6.62
CA VAL A 86 3.01 -2.62 5.34
C VAL A 86 3.91 -3.54 4.50
N GLY A 87 4.94 -4.11 5.14
CA GLY A 87 5.83 -5.10 4.57
C GLY A 87 7.17 -4.55 4.08
N ASP A 88 7.91 -5.44 3.41
CA ASP A 88 9.27 -5.16 2.97
C ASP A 88 9.29 -4.67 1.52
N PHE A 89 9.96 -3.54 1.29
CA PHE A 89 10.30 -3.04 -0.04
C PHE A 89 11.54 -3.77 -0.53
N GLY A 90 11.37 -4.50 -1.63
CA GLY A 90 12.42 -5.29 -2.26
C GLY A 90 12.78 -4.77 -3.65
N THR A 91 13.80 -5.40 -4.24
CA THR A 91 14.11 -5.16 -5.66
C THR A 91 12.97 -5.69 -6.54
N PRO A 92 12.87 -5.25 -7.81
CA PRO A 92 11.87 -5.77 -8.73
C PRO A 92 11.87 -7.31 -8.82
N GLU A 93 13.04 -7.95 -8.82
CA GLU A 93 13.20 -9.40 -8.89
C GLU A 93 12.63 -10.09 -7.63
N GLU A 94 12.96 -9.56 -6.44
CA GLU A 94 12.47 -10.06 -5.16
C GLU A 94 10.94 -9.89 -5.03
N ALA A 95 10.41 -8.77 -5.52
CA ALA A 95 8.98 -8.45 -5.43
C ALA A 95 8.14 -9.27 -6.41
N ILE A 96 8.65 -9.48 -7.64
CA ILE A 96 8.01 -10.37 -8.63
C ILE A 96 8.02 -11.83 -8.15
N ALA A 97 9.09 -12.28 -7.50
CA ALA A 97 9.17 -13.63 -6.92
C ALA A 97 8.05 -13.88 -5.88
N GLN A 98 7.72 -12.88 -5.07
CA GLN A 98 6.64 -12.97 -4.08
C GLN A 98 5.24 -13.00 -4.70
N GLN A 99 5.09 -12.48 -5.91
CA GLN A 99 3.84 -12.48 -6.67
C GLN A 99 3.64 -13.76 -7.48
N ASN A 100 4.66 -14.62 -7.59
CA ASN A 100 4.58 -15.82 -8.42
C ASN A 100 3.99 -17.00 -7.62
N PRO A 101 2.75 -17.45 -7.90
CA PRO A 101 2.13 -18.55 -7.17
C PRO A 101 2.85 -19.90 -7.38
N TRP A 102 3.73 -20.00 -8.38
CA TRP A 102 4.40 -21.24 -8.79
C TRP A 102 5.73 -21.52 -8.07
N GLN A 103 6.21 -20.64 -7.19
CA GLN A 103 7.46 -20.84 -6.43
C GLN A 103 7.25 -21.46 -5.03
N LYS A 104 6.01 -21.74 -4.60
CA LYS A 104 5.73 -22.39 -3.32
C LYS A 104 5.45 -23.90 -3.47
N GLN A 105 6.44 -24.68 -3.89
CA GLN A 105 6.58 -26.08 -3.46
C GLN A 105 8.06 -26.45 -3.44
N PRO A 106 8.69 -26.73 -2.27
CA PRO A 106 9.77 -27.70 -2.28
C PRO A 106 9.14 -29.05 -2.60
N GLU A 107 9.51 -29.64 -3.73
CA GLU A 107 9.25 -31.05 -3.97
C GLU A 107 9.90 -31.84 -2.84
N ASN A 108 9.09 -32.32 -1.89
CA ASN A 108 9.47 -33.43 -1.03
C ASN A 108 9.61 -34.65 -1.94
N VAL A 109 10.80 -34.84 -2.52
CA VAL A 109 11.18 -36.10 -3.13
C VAL A 109 11.81 -36.93 -2.02
N ALA A 110 11.04 -37.91 -1.57
CA ALA A 110 11.41 -38.95 -0.63
C ALA A 110 12.51 -39.87 -1.18
#